data_AF-A0A7S3U6Q5-F1
#
_entry.id   AF-A0A7S3U6Q5-F1
#
_cell.length_a   1.000
_cell.length_b   1.000
_cell.length_c   1.000
_cell.angle_alpha   90.00
_cell.angle_beta   90.00
_cell.angle_gamma   90.00
#
_symmetry.space_group_name_H-M   'P 1'
#
loop_
_entity.id
_entity.type
_entity.pdbx_description
1 polymer ?
#
loop_
_entity_poly.entity_id
_entity_poly.type
_entity_poly.pdbx_seq_one_letter_code
_entity_poly.pdbx_strand_id
1 'polypeptide(L)'
;EVYGVKDAVVLMVASADERNFADQRFLEYALWENHGVPMVRKSLTELHQEAKLDEATGRLRLAGGLEVSVVYFRSGYGPECYPTQAEWDARTMLETSLAIKCPSV
;
A
#
# COMPACT_ATOMS: atom_id res chain seq x y z
N GLU A 1 19.69 1.78 1.21
CA GLU A 1 18.71 1.05 0.37
C GLU A 1 18.56 -0.37 0.92
N VAL A 2 17.51 -0.67 1.70
CA VAL A 2 17.33 -2.00 2.35
C VAL A 2 16.43 -2.93 1.53
N TYR A 3 15.50 -2.39 0.74
CA TYR A 3 14.60 -3.17 -0.12
C TYR A 3 15.23 -3.59 -1.47
N GLY A 4 16.29 -2.90 -1.92
CA GLY A 4 17.09 -3.31 -3.08
C GLY A 4 16.51 -2.97 -4.46
N VAL A 5 15.36 -2.30 -4.55
CA VAL A 5 14.75 -1.82 -5.81
C VAL A 5 14.65 -0.31 -5.78
N LYS A 6 15.32 0.37 -6.72
CA LYS A 6 15.46 1.84 -6.75
C LYS A 6 14.16 2.59 -7.03
N ASP A 7 13.29 2.00 -7.84
CA ASP A 7 12.05 2.63 -8.29
C ASP A 7 10.82 2.13 -7.52
N ALA A 8 11.03 1.48 -6.37
CA ALA A 8 9.93 0.97 -5.56
C ALA A 8 9.20 2.09 -4.81
N VAL A 9 7.89 1.95 -4.67
CA VAL A 9 7.01 2.93 -4.02
C VAL A 9 6.65 2.49 -2.59
N VAL A 10 6.25 3.45 -1.77
CA VAL A 10 5.50 3.19 -0.53
C VAL A 10 4.01 3.23 -0.85
N LEU A 11 3.27 2.17 -0.52
CA LEU A 11 1.83 2.13 -0.63
C LEU A 11 1.21 2.51 0.72
N MET A 12 0.41 3.58 0.74
CA MET A 12 -0.46 3.90 1.87
C MET A 12 -1.86 3.36 1.63
N VAL A 13 -2.32 2.47 2.51
CA VAL A 13 -3.70 1.97 2.50
C VAL A 13 -4.57 2.93 3.29
N ALA A 14 -5.44 3.68 2.61
CA ALA A 14 -6.31 4.69 3.23
C ALA A 14 -7.70 4.68 2.58
N SER A 15 -8.73 5.04 3.35
CA SER A 15 -10.10 5.15 2.83
C SER A 15 -10.26 6.39 1.96
N ALA A 16 -11.17 6.34 0.98
CA ALA A 16 -11.45 7.48 0.09
C ALA A 16 -12.01 8.68 0.86
N ASP A 17 -12.80 8.43 1.92
CA ASP A 17 -13.44 9.45 2.77
C ASP A 17 -12.57 9.91 3.96
N GLU A 18 -11.25 9.75 3.87
CA GLU A 18 -10.31 10.10 4.95
C GLU A 18 -10.28 11.61 5.22
N ARG A 19 -10.84 12.02 6.36
CA ARG A 19 -10.87 13.42 6.80
C ARG A 19 -9.51 13.91 7.30
N ASN A 20 -8.64 13.00 7.75
CA ASN A 20 -7.29 13.32 8.21
C ASN A 20 -6.23 13.17 7.11
N PHE A 21 -6.59 13.44 5.85
CA PHE A 21 -5.67 13.34 4.73
C PHE A 21 -4.50 14.33 4.83
N ALA A 22 -4.69 15.47 5.50
CA ALA A 22 -3.66 16.50 5.66
C ALA A 22 -2.45 15.99 6.45
N ASP A 23 -2.67 15.30 7.57
CA ASP A 23 -1.62 14.61 8.34
C ASP A 23 -0.86 13.61 7.47
N GLN A 24 -1.60 12.81 6.70
CA GLN A 24 -1.01 11.79 5.83
C GLN A 24 -0.22 12.40 4.66
N ARG A 25 -0.61 13.58 4.19
CA ARG A 25 0.09 14.32 3.14
C ARG A 25 1.46 14.82 3.61
N PHE A 26 1.60 15.18 4.88
CA PHE A 26 2.92 15.52 5.43
C PHE A 26 3.89 14.34 5.38
N LEU A 27 3.43 13.11 5.60
CA LEU A 27 4.27 11.92 5.45
C LEU A 27 4.71 11.69 4.00
N GLU A 28 3.80 11.89 3.04
CA GLU A 28 4.10 11.81 1.61
C GLU A 28 5.18 12.84 1.22
N TYR A 29 5.03 14.11 1.64
CA TYR A 29 6.03 15.14 1.38
C TYR A 29 7.36 14.83 2.07
N ALA A 30 7.35 14.41 3.32
CA ALA A 30 8.59 14.06 4.04
C ALA A 30 9.35 12.91 3.36
N LEU A 31 8.66 11.89 2.83
CA LEU A 31 9.28 10.81 2.07
C LEU A 31 9.88 11.29 0.76
N TRP A 32 9.18 12.16 0.05
CA TRP A 32 9.66 12.70 -1.21
C TRP A 32 10.84 13.67 -1.01
N GLU A 33 10.68 14.67 -0.15
CA GLU A 33 11.65 15.75 0.04
C GLU A 33 12.94 15.27 0.72
N ASN A 34 12.84 14.37 1.71
CA ASN A 34 14.01 13.92 2.48
C ASN A 34 14.66 12.65 1.91
N HIS A 35 13.90 11.84 1.17
CA HIS A 35 14.36 10.52 0.73
C HIS A 35 14.17 10.23 -0.76
N GLY A 36 13.46 11.09 -1.52
CA GLY A 36 13.17 10.86 -2.93
C GLY A 36 12.27 9.64 -3.18
N VAL A 37 11.56 9.16 -2.15
CA VAL A 37 10.74 7.94 -2.23
C VAL A 37 9.29 8.32 -2.55
N PRO A 38 8.73 7.88 -3.68
CA PRO A 38 7.34 8.14 -4.01
C PRO A 38 6.39 7.33 -3.11
N MET A 39 5.25 7.94 -2.78
CA MET A 39 4.15 7.28 -2.07
C MET A 39 2.89 7.29 -2.94
N VAL A 40 2.16 6.18 -2.94
CA VAL A 40 0.87 6.01 -3.61
C VAL A 40 -0.20 5.73 -2.56
N ARG A 41 -1.37 6.35 -2.70
CA ARG A 41 -2.52 6.15 -1.79
C ARG A 41 -3.59 5.35 -2.50
N LYS A 42 -4.05 4.26 -1.90
CA LYS A 42 -5.15 3.44 -2.42
C LYS A 42 -6.01 2.87 -1.29
N SER A 43 -7.28 2.71 -1.56
CA SER A 43 -8.20 1.93 -0.72
C SER A 43 -8.04 0.42 -0.96
N LEU A 44 -8.49 -0.41 -0.02
CA LEU A 44 -8.50 -1.87 -0.20
C LEU A 44 -9.33 -2.28 -1.43
N THR A 45 -10.44 -1.58 -1.70
CA THR A 45 -11.29 -1.80 -2.87
C THR A 45 -10.55 -1.53 -4.18
N GLU A 46 -9.81 -0.43 -4.28
CA GLU A 46 -8.98 -0.16 -5.47
C GLU A 46 -7.83 -1.16 -5.59
N LEU A 47 -7.21 -1.54 -4.47
CA LEU A 47 -6.11 -2.52 -4.46
C LEU A 47 -6.55 -3.89 -4.95
N HIS A 48 -7.79 -4.30 -4.66
CA HIS A 48 -8.35 -5.53 -5.23
C HIS A 48 -8.35 -5.52 -6.77
N GLN A 49 -8.52 -4.34 -7.39
CA GLN A 49 -8.62 -4.20 -8.85
C GLN A 49 -7.28 -3.89 -9.52
N GLU A 50 -6.43 -3.13 -8.85
CA GLU A 50 -5.23 -2.53 -9.44
C GLU A 50 -3.93 -3.17 -8.98
N ALA A 51 -3.93 -3.85 -7.83
CA ALA A 51 -2.74 -4.51 -7.32
C ALA A 51 -2.73 -6.00 -7.70
N LYS A 52 -1.53 -6.53 -7.91
CA LYS A 52 -1.30 -7.93 -8.21
C LYS A 52 -0.04 -8.43 -7.55
N LEU A 53 -0.08 -9.69 -7.14
CA LEU A 53 1.10 -10.43 -6.73
C LEU A 53 1.76 -11.05 -7.95
N ASP A 54 3.05 -10.82 -8.13
CA ASP A 54 3.84 -11.55 -9.12
C ASP A 54 4.10 -12.97 -8.59
N GLU A 55 3.46 -13.98 -9.19
CA GLU A 55 3.51 -15.37 -8.70
C GLU A 55 4.91 -15.98 -8.73
N ALA A 56 5.78 -15.53 -9.64
CA ALA A 56 7.14 -16.05 -9.77
C ALA A 56 8.08 -15.49 -8.70
N THR A 57 7.85 -14.24 -8.27
CA THR A 57 8.77 -13.52 -7.38
C THR A 57 8.19 -13.17 -6.01
N GLY A 58 6.87 -13.28 -5.81
CA GLY A 58 6.17 -12.84 -4.61
C GLY A 58 6.12 -11.30 -4.43
N ARG A 59 6.48 -10.53 -5.46
CA ARG A 59 6.53 -9.07 -5.38
C ARG A 59 5.16 -8.46 -5.63
N LEU A 60 4.82 -7.45 -4.84
CA LEU A 60 3.58 -6.69 -5.01
C LEU A 60 3.77 -5.61 -6.08
N ARG A 61 2.86 -5.57 -7.05
CA ARG A 61 2.87 -4.57 -8.12
C ARG A 61 1.52 -3.89 -8.25
N LEU A 62 1.53 -2.57 -8.43
CA LEU A 62 0.35 -1.79 -8.79
C LEU A 62 0.17 -1.73 -10.31
N ALA A 63 -0.99 -1.23 -10.74
CA ALA A 63 -1.25 -0.89 -12.12
C ALA A 63 -0.14 0.03 -12.67
N GLY A 64 0.29 -0.23 -13.90
CA GLY A 64 1.46 0.45 -14.50
C GLY A 64 2.82 -0.17 -14.15
N GLY A 65 2.87 -1.24 -13.35
CA GLY A 65 4.09 -2.00 -13.09
C GLY A 65 4.96 -1.49 -11.96
N LEU A 66 4.45 -0.55 -11.16
CA LEU A 66 5.15 -0.01 -9.99
C LEU A 66 5.25 -1.06 -8.89
N GLU A 67 6.48 -1.37 -8.47
CA GLU A 67 6.74 -2.32 -7.38
C GLU A 67 6.58 -1.65 -6.02
N VAL A 68 5.89 -2.33 -5.09
CA VAL A 68 5.60 -1.81 -3.76
C VAL A 68 6.62 -2.38 -2.76
N SER A 69 7.38 -1.50 -2.12
CA SER A 69 8.36 -1.88 -1.09
C SER A 69 7.77 -1.99 0.30
N VAL A 70 6.87 -1.07 0.66
CA VAL A 70 6.27 -0.96 1.98
C VAL A 70 4.77 -0.74 1.82
N VAL A 71 3.97 -1.47 2.61
CA VAL A 71 2.54 -1.26 2.78
C VAL A 71 2.32 -0.60 4.14
N TYR A 72 2.00 0.68 4.14
CA TYR A 72 1.68 1.46 5.33
C TYR A 72 0.17 1.57 5.50
N PHE A 73 -0.37 0.89 6.49
CA PHE A 73 -1.80 0.94 6.76
C PHE A 73 -2.14 2.23 7.49
N ARG A 74 -3.14 2.95 6.97
CA ARG A 74 -3.92 4.02 7.62
C ARG A 74 -5.42 3.73 7.59
N SER A 75 -5.79 2.52 7.17
CA SER A 75 -7.13 1.95 7.14
C SER A 75 -7.02 0.43 7.32
N GLY A 76 -8.13 -0.28 7.45
CA GLY A 76 -8.14 -1.73 7.65
C GLY A 76 -8.02 -2.19 9.10
N TYR A 77 -8.25 -1.30 10.07
CA TYR A 77 -8.25 -1.61 11.51
C TYR A 77 -9.62 -2.02 12.06
N GLY A 78 -10.70 -1.60 11.40
CA GLY A 78 -12.07 -1.86 11.82
C GLY A 78 -12.85 -2.65 10.76
N PRO A 79 -13.92 -3.36 11.15
CA PRO A 79 -14.74 -4.14 10.22
C PRO A 79 -15.38 -3.29 9.12
N GLU A 80 -15.64 -2.00 9.38
CA GLU A 80 -16.16 -1.05 8.40
C GLU A 80 -15.23 -0.82 7.19
N CYS A 81 -13.94 -1.16 7.33
CA CYS A 81 -12.96 -1.12 6.24
C CYS A 81 -13.08 -2.32 5.28
N TYR A 82 -13.94 -3.30 5.60
CA TYR A 82 -14.12 -4.53 4.84
C TYR A 82 -15.61 -4.76 4.52
N PRO A 83 -16.24 -3.87 3.72
CA PRO A 83 -17.66 -4.00 3.39
C PRO A 83 -17.97 -5.25 2.56
N THR A 84 -16.99 -5.79 1.83
CA THR A 84 -17.14 -6.98 0.99
C THR A 84 -15.94 -7.93 1.10
N GLN A 85 -16.01 -9.06 0.41
CA GLN A 85 -14.89 -10.01 0.32
C GLN A 85 -13.68 -9.42 -0.43
N ALA A 86 -13.88 -8.43 -1.31
CA ALA A 86 -12.82 -7.84 -2.11
C ALA A 86 -11.72 -7.20 -1.23
N GLU A 87 -12.11 -6.53 -0.15
CA GLU A 87 -11.16 -5.91 0.77
C GLU A 87 -10.37 -6.94 1.59
N TRP A 88 -11.00 -8.06 1.93
CA TRP A 88 -10.34 -9.19 2.58
C TRP A 88 -9.33 -9.87 1.66
N ASP A 89 -9.71 -10.07 0.40
CA ASP A 89 -8.83 -10.67 -0.61
C ASP A 89 -7.63 -9.75 -0.89
N ALA A 90 -7.87 -8.43 -1.00
CA ALA A 90 -6.82 -7.44 -1.11
C ALA A 90 -5.89 -7.47 0.10
N ARG A 91 -6.44 -7.45 1.33
CA ARG A 91 -5.63 -7.51 2.56
C ARG A 91 -4.76 -8.77 2.62
N THR A 92 -5.33 -9.91 2.23
CA THR A 92 -4.61 -11.19 2.18
C THR A 92 -3.47 -11.15 1.16
N MET A 93 -3.72 -10.62 -0.04
CA MET A 93 -2.69 -10.45 -1.07
C MET A 93 -1.55 -9.53 -0.60
N LEU A 94 -1.87 -8.42 0.07
CA LEU A 94 -0.85 -7.53 0.62
C LEU A 94 0.02 -8.28 1.64
N GLU A 95 -0.60 -9.04 2.54
CA GLU A 95 0.09 -9.76 3.60
C GLU A 95 1.00 -10.86 3.07
N THR A 96 0.55 -11.61 2.07
CA THR A 96 1.32 -12.70 1.44
C THR A 96 2.44 -12.21 0.51
N SER A 97 2.48 -10.90 0.21
CA SER A 97 3.54 -10.30 -0.58
C SER A 97 4.85 -10.10 0.18
N LEU A 98 5.94 -9.94 -0.57
CA LEU A 98 7.26 -9.57 -0.04
C LEU A 98 7.38 -8.11 0.40
N ALA A 99 6.35 -7.29 0.18
CA ALA A 99 6.35 -5.93 0.71
C ALA A 99 6.42 -5.97 2.24
N ILE A 100 7.08 -4.97 2.84
CA ILE A 100 7.15 -4.81 4.30
C ILE A 100 5.82 -4.22 4.76
N LYS A 101 5.13 -4.88 5.69
CA LYS A 101 3.84 -4.39 6.23
C LYS A 101 4.08 -3.56 7.49
N CYS A 102 3.32 -2.46 7.62
CA CYS A 102 3.32 -1.61 8.79
C CYS A 102 1.87 -1.25 9.19
N PRO A 103 1.27 -1.95 10.17
CA PRO A 103 1.76 -3.19 10.79
C PRO A 103 1.51 -4.43 9.91
N SER A 104 2.24 -5.52 10.17
CA SER A 104 1.87 -6.87 9.70
C SER A 104 0.73 -7.45 10.53
N VAL A 105 0.08 -8.49 10.01
CA VAL A 105 -0.91 -9.30 10.75
C VAL A 105 -0.23 -10.30 11.67
#